data_AF-A0A060C6E9-F1
#
_entry.id   AF-A0A060C6E9-F1
#
_cell.length_a   1.000
_cell.length_b   1.000
_cell.length_c   1.000
_cell.angle_alpha   90.00
_cell.angle_beta   90.00
_cell.angle_gamma   90.00
#
_symmetry.space_group_name_H-M   'P 1'
#
loop_
_entity.id
_entity.type
_entity.pdbx_description
1 polymer ?
#
loop_
_entity_poly.entity_id
_entity_poly.type
_entity_poly.pdbx_seq_one_letter_code
_entity_poly.pdbx_strand_id
1 'polypeptide(L)'
;DAQNPAAIRPADLAELETWLTAGDGWIRTMTIAPETPHAVEAAQLLLRYGAKPSWGHTSADGETTAAVLASTLDYADQHGYDGVPQTATHLFNGMPNVLHREPGPVREF
;
A
#
# COMPACT_ATOMS: atom_id res chain seq x y z
N ASP A 1 -15.38 -9.56 2.46
CA ASP A 1 -14.14 -9.23 3.15
C ASP A 1 -14.27 -9.60 4.62
N ALA A 2 -13.18 -9.99 5.29
CA ALA A 2 -13.18 -10.39 6.70
C ALA A 2 -12.95 -9.18 7.65
N GLN A 3 -12.68 -8.00 7.10
CA GLN A 3 -12.49 -6.78 7.89
C GLN A 3 -13.80 -6.19 8.40
N ASN A 4 -13.80 -5.67 9.63
CA ASN A 4 -14.95 -4.98 10.21
C ASN A 4 -15.17 -3.63 9.49
N PRO A 5 -16.28 -3.42 8.77
CA PRO A 5 -16.51 -2.19 8.01
C PRO A 5 -16.47 -0.92 8.85
N ALA A 6 -16.88 -1.00 10.13
CA ALA A 6 -16.88 0.16 11.03
C ALA A 6 -15.47 0.65 11.41
N ALA A 7 -14.44 -0.16 11.17
CA ALA A 7 -13.05 0.18 11.45
C ALA A 7 -12.28 0.61 10.19
N ILE A 8 -12.88 0.51 8.99
CA ILE A 8 -12.24 0.87 7.72
C ILE A 8 -12.29 2.39 7.55
N ARG A 9 -11.12 3.01 7.38
CA ARG A 9 -10.97 4.44 7.15
C ARG A 9 -9.67 4.73 6.39
N PRO A 10 -9.54 5.91 5.76
CA PRO A 10 -8.28 6.35 5.18
C PRO A 10 -7.15 6.43 6.21
N ALA A 11 -5.91 6.39 5.72
CA ALA A 11 -4.76 6.56 6.57
C ALA A 11 -4.75 7.96 7.21
N ASP A 12 -4.57 8.02 8.52
CA ASP A 12 -4.19 9.24 9.22
C ASP A 12 -2.66 9.24 9.36
N LEU A 13 -2.00 10.17 8.69
CA LEU A 13 -0.53 10.20 8.63
C LEU A 13 0.10 10.53 9.99
N ALA A 14 -0.55 11.37 10.79
CA ALA A 14 -0.03 11.72 12.11
C ALA A 14 -0.14 10.51 13.05
N GLU A 15 -1.27 9.81 13.02
CA GLU A 15 -1.47 8.58 13.77
C GLU A 15 -0.49 7.48 13.34
N LEU A 16 -0.33 7.27 12.03
CA LEU A 16 0.64 6.32 11.49
C LEU A 16 2.07 6.65 11.95
N GLU A 17 2.47 7.93 11.94
CA GLU A 17 3.78 8.37 12.44
C GLU A 17 3.94 8.06 13.94
N THR A 18 2.87 8.18 14.75
CA THR A 18 2.92 7.79 16.17
C THR A 18 3.18 6.30 16.33
N TRP A 19 2.54 5.45 15.53
CA TRP A 19 2.74 4.01 15.58
C TRP A 19 4.13 3.60 15.13
N LEU A 20 4.63 4.18 14.04
CA LEU A 20 5.97 3.88 13.51
C LEU A 20 7.07 4.34 14.46
N THR A 21 6.91 5.52 15.05
CA THR A 21 7.81 6.02 16.10
C THR A 21 7.79 5.10 17.32
N ALA A 22 6.62 4.75 17.84
CA ALA A 22 6.50 3.87 19.00
C ALA A 22 6.97 2.44 18.72
N GLY A 23 6.83 2.01 17.46
CA GLY A 23 7.25 0.69 17.00
C GLY A 23 8.76 0.53 16.91
N ASP A 24 9.56 1.61 16.92
CA ASP A 24 11.04 1.57 16.93
C ASP A 24 11.63 0.54 15.95
N GLY A 25 11.12 0.56 14.71
CA GLY A 25 11.53 -0.34 13.64
C GLY A 25 10.94 -1.76 13.69
N TRP A 26 10.09 -2.11 14.66
CA TRP A 26 9.40 -3.41 14.71
C TRP A 26 8.27 -3.55 13.69
N ILE A 27 7.66 -2.42 13.28
CA ILE A 27 6.68 -2.42 12.21
C ILE A 27 7.44 -2.58 10.89
N ARG A 28 7.25 -3.72 10.22
CA ARG A 28 7.96 -4.06 8.97
C ARG A 28 7.12 -3.89 7.72
N THR A 29 5.81 -4.03 7.84
CA THR A 29 4.88 -3.95 6.72
C THR A 29 3.50 -3.51 7.19
N MET A 30 2.75 -2.86 6.31
CA MET A 30 1.35 -2.52 6.53
C MET A 30 0.58 -2.69 5.23
N THR A 31 -0.57 -3.35 5.29
CA THR A 31 -1.45 -3.49 4.12
C THR A 31 -2.26 -2.22 3.91
N ILE A 32 -2.26 -1.68 2.69
CA ILE A 32 -2.97 -0.46 2.29
C ILE A 32 -3.71 -0.73 0.97
N ALA A 33 -4.94 -0.23 0.86
CA ALA A 33 -5.67 -0.22 -0.40
C ALA A 33 -5.28 1.03 -1.23
N PRO A 34 -4.76 0.88 -2.46
CA PRO A 34 -4.18 1.98 -3.25
C PRO A 34 -5.17 3.09 -3.60
N GLU A 35 -6.48 2.82 -3.67
CA GLU A 35 -7.52 3.82 -3.96
C GLU A 35 -7.87 4.72 -2.77
N THR A 36 -7.36 4.41 -1.57
CA THR A 36 -7.73 5.15 -0.37
C THR A 36 -7.01 6.51 -0.31
N PRO A 37 -7.66 7.55 0.26
CA PRO A 37 -6.98 8.82 0.51
C PRO A 37 -5.71 8.62 1.32
N HIS A 38 -4.65 9.33 0.93
CA HIS A 38 -3.33 9.32 1.56
C HIS A 38 -2.53 8.02 1.42
N ALA A 39 -2.92 7.10 0.52
CA ALA A 39 -2.21 5.84 0.31
C ALA A 39 -0.74 6.04 -0.09
N VAL A 40 -0.45 7.00 -0.97
CA VAL A 40 0.92 7.31 -1.41
C VAL A 40 1.74 7.90 -0.26
N GLU A 41 1.20 8.88 0.44
CA GLU A 41 1.87 9.53 1.56
C GLU A 41 2.13 8.55 2.72
N ALA A 42 1.19 7.62 2.97
CA ALA A 42 1.38 6.54 3.94
C ALA A 42 2.49 5.58 3.52
N ALA A 43 2.57 5.21 2.24
CA ALA A 43 3.66 4.38 1.71
C ALA A 43 5.04 5.06 1.85
N GLN A 44 5.12 6.35 1.52
CA GLN A 44 6.33 7.15 1.69
C GLN A 44 6.78 7.20 3.16
N LEU A 45 5.82 7.40 4.07
CA LEU A 45 6.09 7.41 5.51
C LEU A 45 6.56 6.04 6.01
N LEU A 46 5.94 4.94 5.58
CA LEU A 46 6.39 3.58 5.90
C LEU A 46 7.85 3.37 5.46
N LEU A 47 8.19 3.70 4.22
CA LEU A 47 9.54 3.58 3.68
C LEU A 47 10.56 4.39 4.48
N ARG A 48 10.21 5.62 4.86
CA ARG A 48 11.06 6.49 5.69
C ARG A 48 11.40 5.88 7.05
N TYR A 49 10.49 5.10 7.62
CA TYR A 49 10.69 4.39 8.90
C TYR A 49 11.25 2.96 8.72
N GLY A 50 11.61 2.57 7.50
CA GLY A 50 12.15 1.23 7.20
C GLY A 50 11.10 0.12 7.12
N ALA A 51 9.82 0.47 7.14
CA ALA A 51 8.70 -0.42 6.83
C ALA A 51 8.36 -0.37 5.33
N LYS A 52 7.54 -1.30 4.86
CA LYS A 52 7.08 -1.34 3.46
C LYS A 52 5.56 -1.29 3.36
N PRO A 53 4.98 -0.59 2.38
CA PRO A 53 3.60 -0.83 2.02
C PRO A 53 3.42 -2.23 1.42
N SER A 54 2.28 -2.84 1.73
CA SER A 54 1.77 -4.02 1.03
C SER A 54 0.41 -3.68 0.44
N TRP A 55 0.22 -3.82 -0.86
CA TRP A 55 -1.01 -3.43 -1.52
C TRP A 55 -2.01 -4.59 -1.51
N GLY A 56 -3.24 -4.34 -1.07
CA GLY A 56 -4.27 -5.36 -0.99
C GLY A 56 -5.53 -4.89 -0.28
N HIS A 57 -6.52 -5.79 -0.16
CA HIS A 57 -7.87 -5.44 0.33
C HIS A 57 -8.45 -4.23 -0.42
N THR A 58 -8.39 -4.32 -1.75
CA THR A 58 -8.63 -3.21 -2.66
C THR A 58 -9.78 -3.50 -3.61
N SER A 59 -10.41 -2.43 -4.08
CA SER A 59 -11.37 -2.35 -5.16
C SER A 59 -10.87 -1.51 -6.34
N ALA A 60 -9.61 -1.06 -6.29
CA ALA A 60 -8.99 -0.20 -7.30
C ALA A 60 -8.97 -0.86 -8.68
N ASP A 61 -8.99 -0.03 -9.72
CA ASP A 61 -8.66 -0.44 -11.07
C ASP A 61 -7.14 -0.53 -11.28
N GLY A 62 -6.75 -1.03 -12.46
CA GLY A 62 -5.34 -1.15 -12.83
C GLY A 62 -4.63 0.21 -12.94
N GLU A 63 -5.30 1.24 -13.43
CA GLU A 63 -4.68 2.57 -13.60
C GLU A 63 -4.31 3.21 -12.26
N THR A 64 -5.25 3.20 -11.31
CA THR A 64 -5.04 3.68 -9.94
C THR A 64 -3.90 2.91 -9.27
N THR A 65 -3.89 1.58 -9.44
CA THR A 65 -2.86 0.71 -8.86
C THR A 65 -1.49 1.01 -9.45
N ALA A 66 -1.38 1.08 -10.78
CA ALA A 66 -0.13 1.39 -11.47
C ALA A 66 0.43 2.75 -11.05
N ALA A 67 -0.42 3.77 -10.90
CA ALA A 67 0.00 5.10 -10.47
C ALA A 67 0.59 5.12 -9.04
N VAL A 68 -0.03 4.38 -8.11
CA VAL A 68 0.45 4.27 -6.73
C VAL A 68 1.76 3.47 -6.65
N LEU A 69 1.85 2.38 -7.41
CA LEU A 69 3.08 1.58 -7.51
C LEU A 69 4.24 2.39 -8.05
N ALA A 70 4.01 3.16 -9.13
CA ALA A 70 5.01 4.05 -9.71
C ALA A 70 5.45 5.13 -8.71
N SER A 71 4.50 5.78 -8.04
CA SER A 71 4.81 6.82 -7.03
C SER A 71 5.66 6.29 -5.88
N THR A 72 5.44 5.04 -5.47
CA THR A 72 6.19 4.38 -4.40
C THR A 72 7.60 4.00 -4.85
N LEU A 73 7.76 3.52 -6.10
CA LEU A 73 9.07 3.26 -6.71
C LEU A 73 9.87 4.55 -6.84
N ASP A 74 9.28 5.60 -7.40
CA ASP A 74 9.93 6.90 -7.60
C ASP A 74 10.44 7.46 -6.27
N TYR A 75 9.63 7.38 -5.21
CA TYR A 75 10.05 7.81 -3.88
C TYR A 75 11.21 6.95 -3.35
N ALA A 76 11.13 5.62 -3.47
CA ALA A 76 12.18 4.72 -3.02
C ALA A 76 13.52 5.00 -3.72
N ASP A 77 13.49 5.20 -5.04
CA ASP A 77 14.66 5.52 -5.86
C ASP A 77 15.28 6.86 -5.46
N GLN A 78 14.45 7.90 -5.29
CA GLN A 78 14.90 9.23 -4.85
C GLN A 78 15.55 9.22 -3.46
N HIS A 79 15.21 8.26 -2.61
CA HIS A 79 15.71 8.14 -1.24
C HIS A 79 16.74 7.02 -1.08
N GLY A 80 17.20 6.41 -2.18
CA GLY A 80 18.25 5.39 -2.16
C GLY A 80 17.86 4.12 -1.39
N TYR A 81 16.58 3.73 -1.44
CA TYR A 81 16.12 2.51 -0.79
C TYR A 81 16.78 1.29 -1.41
N ASP A 82 17.35 0.42 -0.57
CA ASP A 82 17.98 -0.82 -1.03
C ASP A 82 16.99 -1.99 -1.00
N GLY A 83 16.73 -2.57 -2.18
CA GLY A 83 15.85 -3.72 -2.38
C GLY A 83 14.43 -3.36 -2.81
N VAL A 84 13.50 -4.31 -2.64
CA VAL A 84 12.12 -4.18 -3.11
C VAL A 84 11.31 -3.28 -2.16
N PRO A 85 10.78 -2.13 -2.60
CA PRO A 85 10.17 -1.14 -1.70
C PRO A 85 8.72 -1.45 -1.32
N GLN A 86 8.04 -2.34 -2.06
CA GLN A 86 6.62 -2.62 -1.87
C GLN A 86 6.27 -4.07 -2.17
N THR A 87 5.14 -4.54 -1.66
CA THR A 87 4.67 -5.93 -1.84
C THR A 87 3.18 -5.96 -2.15
N ALA A 88 2.64 -7.14 -2.49
CA ALA A 88 1.20 -7.37 -2.56
C ALA A 88 0.77 -8.32 -1.44
N THR A 89 -0.35 -8.02 -0.78
CA THR A 89 -0.92 -8.87 0.26
C THR A 89 -1.75 -9.98 -0.40
N HIS A 90 -1.44 -11.25 -0.08
CA HIS A 90 -2.21 -12.47 -0.45
C HIS A 90 -2.91 -12.43 -1.81
N LEU A 91 -2.13 -12.10 -2.86
CA LEU A 91 -2.56 -11.88 -4.25
C LEU A 91 -3.80 -12.69 -4.67
N PHE A 92 -4.69 -12.02 -5.41
CA PHE A 92 -6.06 -12.46 -5.78
C PHE A 92 -7.09 -12.33 -4.65
N ASN A 93 -6.74 -12.55 -3.38
CA ASN A 93 -7.72 -12.51 -2.30
C ASN A 93 -8.03 -11.07 -1.87
N GLY A 94 -9.31 -10.72 -1.75
CA GLY A 94 -9.71 -9.35 -1.39
C GLY A 94 -9.31 -8.32 -2.45
N MET A 95 -9.32 -8.71 -3.73
CA MET A 95 -9.03 -7.88 -4.90
C MET A 95 -10.12 -8.11 -5.97
N PRO A 96 -10.34 -7.18 -6.91
CA PRO A 96 -11.20 -7.42 -8.06
C PRO A 96 -10.71 -8.61 -8.90
N ASN A 97 -11.65 -9.36 -9.47
CA ASN A 97 -11.33 -10.47 -10.36
C ASN A 97 -10.61 -9.98 -11.62
N VAL A 98 -9.70 -10.79 -12.14
CA VAL A 98 -9.03 -10.52 -13.42
C VAL A 98 -10.02 -10.77 -14.57
N LEU A 99 -10.35 -9.71 -15.32
CA LEU A 99 -11.17 -9.79 -16.53
C LEU A 99 -10.33 -9.54 -17.79
N HIS A 100 -10.83 -9.98 -18.95
CA HIS A 100 -10.07 -9.95 -20.21
C HIS A 100 -9.79 -8.53 -20.74
N ARG A 101 -10.67 -7.56 -20.49
CA ARG A 101 -10.51 -6.15 -20.90
C ARG A 101 -10.13 -5.23 -19.75
N GLU A 102 -10.42 -5.65 -18.53
CA GLU A 102 -10.18 -4.90 -17.30
C GLU A 102 -9.51 -5.86 -16.31
N PRO A 103 -8.18 -6.08 -16.45
CA PRO A 103 -7.48 -7.09 -15.66
C PRO A 103 -7.34 -6.71 -14.18
N GLY A 104 -7.66 -5.46 -13.82
CA GLY A 104 -7.68 -4.99 -12.44
C GLY A 104 -6.28 -4.85 -11.82
N PRO A 105 -6.20 -4.71 -10.49
CA PRO A 105 -4.98 -4.36 -9.78
C PRO A 105 -3.98 -5.53 -9.72
N VAL A 106 -4.49 -6.77 -9.81
CA VAL A 106 -3.70 -8.01 -9.77
C VAL A 106 -2.66 -8.08 -10.89
N ARG A 107 -2.92 -7.44 -12.05
CA ARG A 107 -1.96 -7.38 -13.16
C ARG A 107 -0.76 -6.48 -12.86
N GLU A 108 -0.96 -5.46 -12.03
CA GLU A 108 0.03 -4.41 -11.80
C GLU A 108 0.99 -4.76 -10.66
N PHE A 109 0.54 -5.58 -9.70
CA PHE A 109 1.34 -6.09 -8.58
C PHE A 109 2.41 -7.09 -9.00
#